data_AF-A0AA96G0J5-F1
#
_entry.id   AF-A0AA96G0J5-F1
#
_cell.length_a   1.000
_cell.length_b   1.000
_cell.length_c   1.000
_cell.angle_alpha   90.00
_cell.angle_beta   90.00
_cell.angle_gamma   90.00
#
_symmetry.space_group_name_H-M   'P 1'
#
loop_
_entity.id
_entity.type
_entity.pdbx_description
1 polymer ?
#
loop_
_entity_poly.entity_id
_entity_poly.type
_entity_poly.pdbx_seq_one_letter_code
_entity_poly.pdbx_strand_id
1 'polypeptide(L)'
;MPGGRLTQQERQQIALGLADSLPYAEIARRLERPTSTVTREVMRNGGPTGYRADLAHRAAERRAHRRKPVSPRGPEPVPQLGGRDADAVRDFEEMLTTVLMQSGLPKMTARVMASLYATDAGSLTASELAQRLQVSPASISKAITLLESLDLVRRERDERRRERYIVDDDLWYQSMIRSARDNAKFVEAARQGVTILGPGTPAATRLENVARFLDFVSEGITRAAEQAREVLYTRAEPAAAATTAPTAGRD
;
A
#
# COMPACT_ATOMS: atom_id res chain seq x y z
N MET A 1 39.35 6.96 13.61
CA MET A 1 38.26 7.11 14.62
C MET A 1 36.97 6.56 14.01
N PRO A 2 36.29 5.60 14.64
CA PRO A 2 35.53 4.60 13.90
C PRO A 2 34.13 5.12 13.56
N GLY A 3 33.88 5.37 12.28
CA GLY A 3 32.54 5.64 11.79
C GLY A 3 31.71 4.37 11.73
N GLY A 4 31.26 3.87 12.89
CA GLY A 4 30.25 2.82 12.96
C GLY A 4 29.00 3.18 12.14
N ARG A 5 28.16 2.19 11.84
CA ARG A 5 26.87 2.45 11.18
C ARG A 5 26.12 3.51 11.98
N LEU A 6 25.49 4.47 11.30
CA LEU A 6 24.59 5.41 11.97
C LEU A 6 23.58 4.61 12.82
N THR A 7 23.28 5.09 14.01
CA THR A 7 22.26 4.53 14.89
C THR A 7 20.87 4.97 14.46
N GLN A 8 19.81 4.44 15.07
CA GLN A 8 18.45 4.92 14.82
C GLN A 8 18.30 6.38 15.27
N GLN A 9 18.85 6.72 16.43
CA GLN A 9 18.80 8.07 17.01
C GLN A 9 19.52 9.11 16.13
N GLU A 10 20.70 8.78 15.61
CA GLU A 10 21.42 9.67 14.68
C GLU A 10 20.61 9.89 13.39
N ARG A 11 19.92 8.85 12.88
CA ARG A 11 19.05 9.00 11.71
C ARG A 11 17.81 9.87 11.98
N GLN A 12 17.25 9.82 13.18
CA GLN A 12 16.15 10.70 13.59
C GLN A 12 16.61 12.16 13.65
N GLN A 13 17.80 12.42 14.17
CA GLN A 13 18.39 13.76 14.17
C GLN A 13 18.70 14.29 12.76
N ILE A 14 19.09 13.42 11.81
CA ILE A 14 19.17 13.79 10.39
C ILE A 14 17.79 14.21 9.86
N ALA A 15 16.74 13.43 10.13
CA ALA A 15 15.39 13.74 9.66
C ALA A 15 14.86 15.07 10.21
N LEU A 16 15.10 15.35 11.50
CA LEU A 16 14.76 16.62 12.13
C LEU A 16 15.52 17.79 11.48
N GLY A 17 16.84 17.64 11.28
CA GLY A 17 17.63 18.68 10.63
C GLY A 17 17.20 18.97 9.19
N LEU A 18 16.73 17.97 8.45
CA LEU A 18 16.15 18.17 7.12
C LEU A 18 14.79 18.86 7.16
N ALA A 19 13.93 18.53 8.13
CA ALA A 19 12.65 19.21 8.34
C ALA A 19 12.85 20.70 8.66
N ASP A 20 13.90 21.02 9.42
CA ASP A 20 14.31 22.39 9.74
C ASP A 20 15.11 23.06 8.60
N SER A 21 15.23 22.42 7.44
CA SER A 21 15.97 22.90 6.26
C SER A 21 17.44 23.25 6.54
N LEU A 22 18.07 22.57 7.51
CA LEU A 22 19.47 22.78 7.84
C LEU A 22 20.39 22.21 6.74
N PRO A 23 21.53 22.88 6.47
CA PRO A 23 22.53 22.36 5.55
C PRO A 23 23.18 21.09 6.10
N TYR A 24 23.52 20.14 5.23
CA TYR A 24 24.08 18.83 5.63
C TYR A 24 25.36 18.93 6.47
N ALA A 25 26.16 19.97 6.26
CA ALA A 25 27.36 20.22 7.04
C ALA A 25 27.04 20.51 8.53
N GLU A 26 25.96 21.25 8.80
CA GLU A 26 25.52 21.58 10.15
C GLU A 26 24.90 20.37 10.85
N ILE A 27 24.09 19.58 10.13
CA ILE A 27 23.55 18.31 10.64
C ILE A 27 24.71 17.36 11.03
N ALA A 28 25.72 17.24 10.17
CA ALA A 28 26.87 16.39 10.41
C ALA A 28 27.71 16.85 11.62
N ARG A 29 27.88 18.17 11.79
CA ARG A 29 28.56 18.76 12.95
C ARG A 29 27.85 18.43 14.27
N ARG A 30 26.51 18.52 14.31
CA ARG A 30 25.70 18.17 15.49
C ARG A 30 25.75 16.70 15.86
N LEU A 31 25.97 15.83 14.87
CA LEU A 31 26.11 14.39 15.05
C LEU A 31 27.55 13.95 15.35
N GLU A 32 28.50 14.88 15.32
CA GLU A 32 29.94 14.58 15.36
C GLU A 32 30.35 13.56 14.27
N ARG A 33 29.72 13.64 13.10
CA ARG A 33 29.97 12.77 11.93
C ARG A 33 30.52 13.56 10.75
N PRO A 34 31.26 12.91 9.83
CA PRO A 34 31.63 13.54 8.56
C PRO A 34 30.40 13.91 7.72
N THR A 35 30.43 15.06 7.05
CA THR A 35 29.34 15.52 6.15
C THR A 35 29.02 14.51 5.06
N SER A 36 30.04 13.84 4.52
CA SER A 36 29.87 12.80 3.49
C SER A 36 29.06 11.58 3.98
N THR A 37 28.94 11.35 5.29
CA THR A 37 28.12 10.28 5.86
C THR A 37 26.65 10.67 5.81
N VAL A 38 26.32 11.90 6.21
CA VAL A 38 24.94 12.43 6.16
C VAL A 38 24.46 12.53 4.71
N THR A 39 25.26 13.09 3.80
CA THR A 39 24.88 13.18 2.38
C THR A 39 24.62 11.81 1.76
N ARG A 40 25.50 10.82 1.99
CA ARG A 40 25.31 9.46 1.47
C ARG A 40 24.11 8.76 2.10
N GLU A 41 23.86 8.96 3.39
CA GLU A 41 22.69 8.41 4.07
C GLU A 41 21.40 8.99 3.50
N VAL A 42 21.33 10.32 3.35
CA VAL A 42 20.14 11.01 2.84
C VAL A 42 19.86 10.60 1.39
N MET A 43 20.87 10.66 0.51
CA MET A 43 20.70 10.31 -0.91
C MET A 43 20.35 8.84 -1.11
N ARG A 44 20.85 7.94 -0.26
CA ARG A 44 20.57 6.50 -0.36
C ARG A 44 19.18 6.12 0.14
N ASN A 45 18.51 6.97 0.91
CA ASN A 45 17.23 6.64 1.56
C ASN A 45 16.13 7.67 1.23
N GLY A 46 16.05 8.10 -0.04
CA GLY A 46 14.93 8.90 -0.54
C GLY A 46 15.23 10.39 -0.76
N GLY A 47 16.46 10.85 -0.55
CA GLY A 47 16.87 12.23 -0.79
C GLY A 47 16.30 13.22 0.24
N PRO A 48 16.66 14.52 0.16
CA PRO A 48 16.29 15.51 1.17
C PRO A 48 14.80 15.65 1.44
N THR A 49 13.95 15.51 0.42
CA THR A 49 12.49 15.66 0.52
C THR A 49 11.77 14.37 0.94
N GLY A 50 12.39 13.21 0.69
CA GLY A 50 11.81 11.89 0.96
C GLY A 50 12.45 11.13 2.12
N TYR A 51 13.43 11.71 2.81
CA TYR A 51 14.20 11.03 3.85
C TYR A 51 13.34 10.72 5.09
N ARG A 52 13.27 9.44 5.46
CA ARG A 52 12.60 8.98 6.69
C ARG A 52 13.53 8.10 7.53
N ALA A 53 13.76 8.50 8.78
CA ALA A 53 14.73 7.86 9.67
C ALA A 53 14.46 6.36 9.90
N ASP A 54 13.20 5.98 10.10
CA ASP A 54 12.82 4.58 10.36
C ASP A 54 13.00 3.67 9.13
N LEU A 55 12.72 4.20 7.94
CA LEU A 55 12.95 3.48 6.68
C LEU A 55 14.45 3.29 6.44
N ALA A 56 15.23 4.35 6.64
CA ALA A 56 16.69 4.32 6.52
C ALA A 56 17.33 3.34 7.51
N HIS A 57 16.82 3.27 8.75
CA HIS A 57 17.30 2.34 9.77
C HIS A 57 17.03 0.87 9.38
N ARG A 58 15.80 0.52 9.02
CA ARG A 58 15.44 -0.85 8.58
C ARG A 58 16.18 -1.27 7.31
N ALA A 59 16.41 -0.35 6.39
CA ALA A 59 17.22 -0.60 5.19
C ALA A 59 18.68 -0.89 5.56
N ALA A 60 19.25 -0.16 6.53
CA ALA A 60 20.59 -0.42 7.03
C ALA A 60 20.68 -1.78 7.76
N GLU A 61 19.70 -2.16 8.56
CA GLU A 61 19.67 -3.46 9.24
C GLU A 61 19.61 -4.63 8.24
N ARG A 62 18.73 -4.56 7.23
CA ARG A 62 18.60 -5.62 6.21
C ARG A 62 19.89 -5.82 5.41
N ARG A 63 20.60 -4.73 5.07
CA ARG A 63 21.93 -4.83 4.42
C ARG A 63 22.98 -5.46 5.32
N ALA A 64 22.88 -5.29 6.65
CA ALA A 64 23.76 -5.96 7.60
C ALA A 64 23.45 -7.47 7.65
N HIS A 65 22.17 -7.84 7.62
CA HIS A 65 21.72 -9.23 7.65
C HIS A 65 22.04 -9.99 6.35
N ARG A 66 21.93 -9.33 5.17
CA ARG A 66 22.25 -9.93 3.85
C ARG A 66 23.74 -10.28 3.67
N ARG A 67 24.65 -9.70 4.47
CA ARG A 67 26.08 -10.03 4.42
C ARG A 67 26.44 -11.35 5.13
N LYS A 68 25.47 -12.04 5.75
CA LYS A 68 25.66 -13.39 6.29
C LYS A 68 25.12 -14.39 5.24
N PRO A 69 25.96 -15.11 4.47
CA PRO A 69 25.50 -15.85 3.30
C PRO A 69 25.14 -17.29 3.64
N VAL A 70 24.06 -17.80 3.04
CA VAL A 70 23.98 -19.17 2.49
C VAL A 70 23.04 -19.15 1.27
N SER A 71 23.55 -19.63 0.13
CA SER A 71 22.80 -20.05 -1.09
C SER A 71 22.82 -21.59 -1.13
N PRO A 72 21.85 -22.32 -1.75
CA PRO A 72 21.66 -22.31 -3.22
C PRO A 72 20.22 -22.49 -3.80
N ARG A 73 19.97 -21.78 -4.91
CA ARG A 73 19.40 -22.22 -6.23
C ARG A 73 17.95 -22.77 -6.38
N GLY A 74 17.11 -22.02 -7.13
CA GLY A 74 16.06 -22.47 -8.09
C GLY A 74 14.59 -22.53 -7.60
N PRO A 75 13.54 -22.28 -8.45
CA PRO A 75 13.52 -22.21 -9.92
C PRO A 75 13.20 -20.80 -10.51
N GLU A 76 13.32 -20.74 -11.83
CA GLU A 76 13.38 -19.59 -12.75
C GLU A 76 12.44 -18.39 -12.48
N PRO A 77 12.90 -17.14 -12.72
CA PRO A 77 12.03 -15.99 -12.77
C PRO A 77 11.15 -16.11 -14.01
N VAL A 78 9.83 -16.17 -13.79
CA VAL A 78 8.82 -15.87 -14.82
C VAL A 78 9.25 -14.58 -15.52
N PRO A 79 9.26 -14.51 -16.87
CA PRO A 79 9.70 -13.33 -17.59
C PRO A 79 8.85 -12.13 -17.12
N GLN A 80 9.49 -11.20 -16.42
CA GLN A 80 8.91 -9.91 -16.10
C GLN A 80 8.79 -9.16 -17.42
N LEU A 81 7.63 -9.34 -18.08
CA LEU A 81 7.18 -8.54 -19.21
C LEU A 81 7.13 -7.08 -18.78
N GLY A 82 8.23 -6.34 -18.92
CA GLY A 82 8.23 -4.92 -18.62
C GLY A 82 9.57 -4.22 -18.38
N GLY A 83 10.72 -4.91 -18.39
CA GLY A 83 12.03 -4.23 -18.32
C GLY A 83 12.25 -3.31 -17.10
N ARG A 84 11.40 -3.39 -16.08
CA ARG A 84 11.47 -2.57 -14.87
C ARG A 84 12.53 -3.11 -13.93
N ASP A 85 13.22 -2.21 -13.25
CA ASP A 85 14.16 -2.56 -12.20
C ASP A 85 13.40 -3.29 -11.06
N ALA A 86 13.72 -4.57 -10.89
CA ALA A 86 13.11 -5.43 -9.88
C ALA A 86 13.35 -4.90 -8.46
N ASP A 87 14.42 -4.15 -8.24
CA ASP A 87 14.70 -3.51 -6.95
C ASP A 87 13.75 -2.34 -6.71
N ALA A 88 13.47 -1.52 -7.74
CA ALA A 88 12.53 -0.41 -7.66
C ALA A 88 11.08 -0.88 -7.43
N VAL A 89 10.64 -1.96 -8.08
CA VAL A 89 9.29 -2.53 -7.86
C VAL A 89 9.13 -3.02 -6.43
N ARG A 90 10.16 -3.66 -5.88
CA ARG A 90 10.15 -4.12 -4.49
C ARG A 90 10.14 -2.96 -3.49
N ASP A 91 10.90 -1.91 -3.74
CA ASP A 91 10.89 -0.71 -2.89
C ASP A 91 9.50 -0.03 -2.92
N PHE A 92 8.85 0.00 -4.09
CA PHE A 92 7.46 0.46 -4.21
C PHE A 92 6.46 -0.42 -3.44
N GLU A 93 6.54 -1.75 -3.58
CA GLU A 93 5.69 -2.68 -2.81
C GLU A 93 5.83 -2.47 -1.29
N GLU A 94 7.05 -2.21 -0.80
CA GLU A 94 7.31 -1.92 0.61
C GLU A 94 6.71 -0.57 1.05
N MET A 95 6.86 0.46 0.23
CA MET A 95 6.25 1.77 0.45
C MET A 95 4.72 1.64 0.52
N LEU A 96 4.12 0.97 -0.47
CA LEU A 96 2.67 0.77 -0.56
C LEU A 96 2.16 -0.08 0.61
N THR A 97 2.87 -1.15 0.98
CA THR A 97 2.55 -1.95 2.18
C THR A 97 2.51 -1.07 3.42
N THR A 98 3.45 -0.14 3.57
CA THR A 98 3.52 0.76 4.74
C THR A 98 2.32 1.70 4.78
N VAL A 99 1.92 2.26 3.64
CA VAL A 99 0.74 3.13 3.53
C VAL A 99 -0.54 2.36 3.89
N LEU A 100 -0.70 1.14 3.35
CA LEU A 100 -1.85 0.28 3.63
C LEU A 100 -1.91 -0.17 5.09
N MET A 101 -0.76 -0.35 5.75
CA MET A 101 -0.74 -0.62 7.20
C MET A 101 -1.21 0.59 8.02
N GLN A 102 -0.92 1.81 7.57
CA GLN A 102 -1.35 3.03 8.25
C GLN A 102 -2.87 3.25 8.15
N SER A 103 -3.54 2.68 7.14
CA SER A 103 -5.00 2.69 7.05
C SER A 103 -5.68 1.61 7.90
N GLY A 104 -4.92 0.84 8.69
CA GLY A 104 -5.44 -0.17 9.62
C GLY A 104 -5.42 -1.60 9.10
N LEU A 105 -4.91 -1.86 7.89
CA LEU A 105 -4.78 -3.24 7.40
C LEU A 105 -3.67 -3.99 8.16
N PRO A 106 -3.89 -5.25 8.55
CA PRO A 106 -2.83 -6.10 9.07
C PRO A 106 -1.68 -6.22 8.06
N LYS A 107 -0.44 -6.30 8.56
CA LYS A 107 0.78 -6.35 7.72
C LYS A 107 0.70 -7.36 6.58
N MET A 108 0.22 -8.57 6.83
CA MET A 108 0.12 -9.60 5.78
C MET A 108 -0.93 -9.28 4.73
N THR A 109 -2.06 -8.71 5.13
CA THR A 109 -3.12 -8.23 4.24
C THR A 109 -2.63 -7.09 3.34
N ALA A 110 -1.92 -6.12 3.93
CA ALA A 110 -1.28 -5.02 3.20
C ALA A 110 -0.26 -5.52 2.17
N ARG A 111 0.56 -6.53 2.54
CA ARG A 111 1.52 -7.15 1.61
C ARG A 111 0.86 -7.85 0.44
N VAL A 112 -0.22 -8.60 0.69
CA VAL A 112 -1.00 -9.26 -0.38
C VAL A 112 -1.59 -8.23 -1.33
N MET A 113 -2.19 -7.17 -0.80
CA MET A 113 -2.77 -6.10 -1.60
C MET A 113 -1.72 -5.34 -2.41
N ALA A 114 -0.56 -5.02 -1.82
CA ALA A 114 0.55 -4.38 -2.53
C ALA A 114 1.07 -5.24 -3.70
N SER A 115 1.20 -6.56 -3.50
CA SER A 115 1.62 -7.46 -4.58
C SER A 115 0.56 -7.64 -5.68
N LEU A 116 -0.72 -7.51 -5.35
CA LEU A 116 -1.79 -7.48 -6.36
C LEU A 116 -1.76 -6.18 -7.18
N TYR A 117 -1.43 -5.04 -6.58
CA TYR A 117 -1.25 -3.77 -7.32
C TYR A 117 0.00 -3.75 -8.20
N ALA A 118 1.09 -4.39 -7.76
CA ALA A 118 2.36 -4.35 -8.47
C ALA A 118 2.46 -5.35 -9.64
N THR A 119 1.45 -6.21 -9.84
CA THR A 119 1.50 -7.27 -10.85
C THR A 119 0.93 -6.86 -12.20
N ASP A 120 1.70 -7.00 -13.28
CA ASP A 120 1.24 -6.68 -14.64
C ASP A 120 0.18 -7.66 -15.16
N ALA A 121 0.10 -8.85 -14.56
CA ALA A 121 -0.90 -9.85 -14.91
C ALA A 121 -2.33 -9.45 -14.49
N GLY A 122 -2.51 -8.36 -13.72
CA GLY A 122 -3.79 -7.90 -13.17
C GLY A 122 -4.43 -8.84 -12.14
N SER A 123 -3.90 -10.05 -11.97
CA SER A 123 -4.41 -11.07 -11.07
C SER A 123 -3.31 -12.00 -10.57
N LEU A 124 -3.51 -12.60 -9.40
CA LEU A 124 -2.61 -13.63 -8.85
C LEU A 124 -3.39 -14.76 -8.20
N THR A 125 -2.84 -15.97 -8.27
CA THR A 125 -3.32 -17.15 -7.54
C THR A 125 -2.77 -17.18 -6.10
N ALA A 126 -3.40 -17.97 -5.23
CA ALA A 126 -2.91 -18.18 -3.87
C ALA A 126 -1.46 -18.71 -3.83
N SER A 127 -1.10 -19.61 -4.76
CA SER A 127 0.26 -20.17 -4.86
C SER A 127 1.28 -19.13 -5.30
N GLU A 128 0.94 -18.27 -6.27
CA GLU A 128 1.84 -17.20 -6.71
C GLU A 128 2.06 -16.17 -5.60
N LEU A 129 0.99 -15.80 -4.87
CA LEU A 129 1.10 -14.93 -3.70
C LEU A 129 1.97 -15.55 -2.61
N ALA A 130 1.78 -16.84 -2.30
CA ALA A 130 2.58 -17.54 -1.30
C ALA A 130 4.07 -17.58 -1.68
N GLN A 131 4.37 -17.85 -2.95
CA GLN A 131 5.72 -17.90 -3.49
C GLN A 131 6.39 -16.51 -3.48
N ARG A 132 5.71 -15.49 -4.00
CA ARG A 132 6.23 -14.10 -4.07
C ARG A 132 6.49 -13.53 -2.68
N LEU A 133 5.56 -13.72 -1.75
CA LEU A 133 5.66 -13.16 -0.40
C LEU A 133 6.49 -14.01 0.56
N GLN A 134 6.88 -15.23 0.13
CA GLN A 134 7.58 -16.24 0.92
C GLN A 134 6.86 -16.55 2.24
N VAL A 135 5.56 -16.86 2.14
CA VAL A 135 4.71 -17.19 3.30
C VAL A 135 3.88 -18.43 3.04
N SER A 136 3.30 -19.00 4.10
CA SER A 136 2.46 -20.19 3.97
C SER A 136 1.16 -19.91 3.21
N PRO A 137 0.62 -20.88 2.45
CA PRO A 137 -0.69 -20.76 1.81
C PRO A 137 -1.81 -20.38 2.78
N ALA A 138 -1.78 -20.91 4.01
CA ALA A 138 -2.75 -20.57 5.05
C ALA A 138 -2.74 -19.07 5.42
N SER A 139 -1.57 -18.43 5.40
CA SER A 139 -1.47 -16.99 5.64
C SER A 139 -2.09 -16.18 4.51
N ILE A 140 -1.90 -16.63 3.26
CA ILE A 140 -2.55 -16.05 2.09
C ILE A 140 -4.06 -16.19 2.18
N SER A 141 -4.58 -17.39 2.47
CA SER A 141 -6.02 -17.62 2.60
C SER A 141 -6.66 -16.68 3.62
N LYS A 142 -6.06 -16.53 4.82
CA LYS A 142 -6.57 -15.60 5.84
C LYS A 142 -6.56 -14.14 5.38
N ALA A 143 -5.48 -13.72 4.71
CA ALA A 143 -5.37 -12.36 4.19
C ALA A 143 -6.41 -12.08 3.10
N ILE A 144 -6.60 -13.02 2.17
CA ILE A 144 -7.61 -12.95 1.12
C ILE A 144 -9.01 -12.90 1.70
N THR A 145 -9.35 -13.78 2.66
CA THR A 145 -10.67 -13.77 3.30
C THR A 145 -11.00 -12.40 3.91
N LEU A 146 -10.01 -11.74 4.54
CA LEU A 146 -10.20 -10.39 5.06
C LEU A 146 -10.36 -9.34 3.94
N LEU A 147 -9.62 -9.45 2.85
CA LEU A 147 -9.74 -8.52 1.71
C LEU A 147 -11.09 -8.68 0.99
N GLU A 148 -11.54 -9.93 0.78
CA GLU A 148 -12.88 -10.23 0.26
C GLU A 148 -13.93 -9.68 1.22
N SER A 149 -13.76 -9.89 2.53
CA SER A 149 -14.67 -9.35 3.54
C SER A 149 -14.56 -7.85 3.69
N LEU A 150 -13.70 -7.13 2.97
CA LEU A 150 -13.64 -5.66 2.89
C LEU A 150 -14.03 -5.15 1.49
N ASP A 151 -14.44 -6.06 0.60
CA ASP A 151 -14.71 -5.82 -0.83
C ASP A 151 -13.52 -5.18 -1.57
N LEU A 152 -12.29 -5.46 -1.11
CA LEU A 152 -11.05 -4.93 -1.69
C LEU A 152 -10.42 -5.88 -2.71
N VAL A 153 -10.85 -7.14 -2.73
CA VAL A 153 -10.40 -8.16 -3.69
C VAL A 153 -11.61 -8.96 -4.14
N ARG A 154 -11.65 -9.27 -5.44
CA ARG A 154 -12.59 -10.24 -6.01
C ARG A 154 -11.88 -11.52 -6.38
N ARG A 155 -12.59 -12.64 -6.21
CA ARG A 155 -12.17 -13.96 -6.63
C ARG A 155 -12.83 -14.34 -7.95
N GLU A 156 -12.01 -14.64 -8.95
CA GLU A 156 -12.44 -15.18 -10.24
C GLU A 156 -11.93 -16.60 -10.45
N ARG A 157 -12.63 -17.36 -11.27
CA ARG A 157 -12.16 -18.67 -11.74
C ARG A 157 -11.69 -18.53 -13.17
N ASP A 158 -10.40 -18.79 -13.38
CA ASP A 158 -9.81 -18.86 -14.71
C ASP A 158 -10.33 -20.10 -15.46
N GLU A 159 -10.11 -20.18 -16.78
CA GLU A 159 -10.51 -21.29 -17.68
C GLU A 159 -10.07 -22.66 -17.15
N ARG A 160 -8.95 -22.70 -16.42
CA ARG A 160 -8.40 -23.89 -15.76
C ARG A 160 -8.96 -24.18 -14.36
N ARG A 161 -10.09 -23.57 -14.00
CA ARG A 161 -10.77 -23.65 -12.68
C ARG A 161 -9.90 -23.26 -11.48
N ARG A 162 -8.82 -22.50 -11.70
CA ARG A 162 -7.98 -21.98 -10.62
C ARG A 162 -8.53 -20.65 -10.12
N GLU A 163 -8.53 -20.47 -8.81
CA GLU A 163 -8.95 -19.22 -8.18
C GLU A 163 -7.86 -18.16 -8.36
N ARG A 164 -8.24 -17.03 -8.96
CA ARG A 164 -7.42 -15.83 -9.14
C ARG A 164 -8.03 -14.68 -8.36
N TYR A 165 -7.17 -13.88 -7.78
CA TYR A 165 -7.52 -12.69 -7.00
C TYR A 165 -7.18 -11.46 -7.79
N ILE A 166 -8.13 -10.54 -7.88
CA ILE A 166 -8.04 -9.30 -8.67
C ILE A 166 -8.36 -8.12 -7.74
N VAL A 167 -7.61 -7.03 -7.94
CA VAL A 167 -7.95 -5.71 -7.42
C VAL A 167 -8.40 -4.88 -8.61
N ASP A 168 -9.66 -4.45 -8.60
CA ASP A 168 -10.31 -3.72 -9.70
C ASP A 168 -10.67 -2.30 -9.20
N ASP A 169 -10.73 -1.32 -10.10
CA ASP A 169 -11.08 0.06 -9.76
C ASP A 169 -12.52 0.16 -9.22
N ASP A 170 -13.41 -0.70 -9.73
CA ASP A 170 -14.78 -0.85 -9.22
C ASP A 170 -14.83 -1.31 -7.75
N LEU A 171 -13.79 -1.97 -7.24
CA LEU A 171 -13.74 -2.42 -5.83
C LEU A 171 -13.53 -1.26 -4.86
N TRP A 172 -12.83 -0.19 -5.26
CA TRP A 172 -12.76 1.02 -4.43
C TRP A 172 -14.12 1.69 -4.30
N TYR A 173 -14.87 1.77 -5.40
CA TYR A 173 -16.25 2.24 -5.38
C TYR A 173 -17.11 1.40 -4.44
N GLN A 174 -17.10 0.06 -4.58
CA GLN A 174 -17.88 -0.82 -3.72
C GLN A 174 -17.48 -0.72 -2.25
N SER A 175 -16.18 -0.58 -1.96
CA SER A 175 -15.66 -0.40 -0.60
C SER A 175 -16.11 0.93 0.03
N MET A 176 -16.11 2.03 -0.75
CA MET A 176 -16.62 3.32 -0.29
C MET A 176 -18.12 3.29 0.02
N ILE A 177 -18.93 2.72 -0.90
CA ILE A 177 -20.37 2.55 -0.70
C ILE A 177 -20.65 1.68 0.53
N ARG A 178 -19.87 0.62 0.73
CA ARG A 178 -19.98 -0.21 1.92
C ARG A 178 -19.63 0.56 3.20
N SER A 179 -18.55 1.34 3.21
CA SER A 179 -18.18 2.15 4.37
C SER A 179 -19.31 3.11 4.76
N ALA A 180 -19.98 3.72 3.78
CA ALA A 180 -21.17 4.53 4.02
C ALA A 180 -22.33 3.73 4.66
N ARG A 181 -22.57 2.49 4.21
CA ARG A 181 -23.59 1.61 4.82
C ARG A 181 -23.23 1.19 6.25
N ASP A 182 -21.96 0.89 6.52
CA ASP A 182 -21.51 0.49 7.85
C ASP A 182 -21.59 1.68 8.84
N ASN A 183 -21.29 2.89 8.38
CA ASN A 183 -21.54 4.11 9.14
C ASN A 183 -23.04 4.32 9.42
N ALA A 184 -23.93 4.05 8.46
CA ALA A 184 -25.38 4.18 8.67
C ALA A 184 -25.90 3.22 9.76
N LYS A 185 -25.38 1.99 9.84
CA LYS A 185 -25.69 1.06 10.94
C LYS A 185 -25.22 1.61 12.29
N PHE A 186 -24.04 2.22 12.33
CA PHE A 186 -23.55 2.87 13.55
C PHE A 186 -24.44 4.04 13.96
N VAL A 187 -24.89 4.86 13.01
CA VAL A 187 -25.85 5.94 13.27
C VAL A 187 -27.14 5.40 13.88
N GLU A 188 -27.68 4.31 13.33
CA GLU A 188 -28.88 3.67 13.87
C GLU A 188 -28.67 3.22 15.32
N ALA A 189 -27.56 2.54 15.60
CA ALA A 189 -27.20 2.13 16.95
C ALA A 189 -27.01 3.32 17.91
N ALA A 190 -26.38 4.40 17.44
CA ALA A 190 -26.21 5.62 18.22
C ALA A 190 -27.55 6.28 18.57
N ARG A 191 -28.50 6.33 17.61
CA ARG A 191 -29.86 6.86 17.85
C ARG A 191 -30.62 6.00 18.86
N GLN A 192 -30.51 4.68 18.79
CA GLN A 192 -31.08 3.78 19.81
C GLN A 192 -30.43 4.03 21.18
N GLY A 193 -29.10 4.22 21.22
CA GLY A 193 -28.37 4.54 22.45
C GLY A 193 -28.80 5.85 23.10
N VAL A 194 -29.13 6.88 22.32
CA VAL A 194 -29.69 8.16 22.82
C VAL A 194 -31.02 7.93 23.54
N THR A 195 -31.91 7.12 22.95
CA THR A 195 -33.21 6.79 23.57
C THR A 195 -33.02 6.05 24.90
N ILE A 196 -32.08 5.11 24.97
CA ILE A 196 -31.80 4.31 26.17
C ILE A 196 -31.15 5.15 27.28
N LEU A 197 -30.16 5.98 26.92
CA LEU A 197 -29.37 6.75 27.88
C LEU A 197 -30.10 8.01 28.36
N GLY A 198 -31.21 8.37 27.73
CA GLY A 198 -31.96 9.59 28.04
C GLY A 198 -31.42 10.80 27.25
N PRO A 199 -32.27 11.50 26.50
CA PRO A 199 -31.90 12.74 25.82
C PRO A 199 -31.34 13.79 26.79
N GLY A 200 -30.35 14.56 26.34
CA GLY A 200 -29.73 15.63 27.14
C GLY A 200 -28.69 15.16 28.16
N THR A 201 -28.46 13.85 28.31
CA THR A 201 -27.29 13.38 29.08
C THR A 201 -25.99 13.63 28.29
N PRO A 202 -24.84 13.83 28.96
CA PRO A 202 -23.56 14.00 28.26
C PRO A 202 -23.20 12.83 27.33
N ALA A 203 -23.67 11.62 27.64
CA ALA A 203 -23.47 10.44 26.80
C ALA A 203 -24.35 10.47 25.55
N ALA A 204 -25.63 10.82 25.69
CA ALA A 204 -26.53 11.04 24.56
C ALA A 204 -26.01 12.15 23.64
N THR A 205 -25.56 13.28 24.17
CA THR A 205 -24.97 14.38 23.37
C THR A 205 -23.77 13.91 22.54
N ARG A 206 -22.90 13.05 23.08
CA ARG A 206 -21.78 12.49 22.31
C ARG A 206 -22.26 11.60 21.16
N LEU A 207 -23.26 10.73 21.42
CA LEU A 207 -23.85 9.86 20.41
C LEU A 207 -24.56 10.66 19.31
N GLU A 208 -25.30 11.71 19.67
CA GLU A 208 -25.95 12.61 18.72
C GLU A 208 -24.92 13.33 17.84
N ASN A 209 -23.81 13.80 18.43
CA ASN A 209 -22.78 14.51 17.69
C ASN A 209 -22.06 13.59 16.68
N VAL A 210 -21.69 12.37 17.08
CA VAL A 210 -21.05 11.43 16.15
C VAL A 210 -22.02 10.94 15.09
N ALA A 211 -23.30 10.71 15.44
CA ALA A 211 -24.33 10.33 14.49
C ALA A 211 -24.53 11.39 13.40
N ARG A 212 -24.65 12.66 13.80
CA ARG A 212 -24.78 13.79 12.89
C ARG A 212 -23.60 13.89 11.92
N PHE A 213 -22.38 13.72 12.43
CA PHE A 213 -21.17 13.75 11.61
C PHE A 213 -21.12 12.58 10.60
N LEU A 214 -21.38 11.35 11.08
CA LEU A 214 -21.34 10.17 10.22
C LEU A 214 -22.44 10.16 9.17
N ASP A 215 -23.63 10.67 9.46
CA ASP A 215 -24.69 10.87 8.47
C ASP A 215 -24.21 11.78 7.33
N PHE A 216 -23.68 12.96 7.68
CA PHE A 216 -23.16 13.92 6.71
C PHE A 216 -22.04 13.33 5.84
N VAL A 217 -21.09 12.65 6.47
CA VAL A 217 -19.97 12.01 5.77
C VAL A 217 -20.46 10.88 4.86
N SER A 218 -21.39 10.04 5.31
CA SER A 218 -21.89 8.91 4.54
C SER A 218 -22.67 9.35 3.30
N GLU A 219 -23.46 10.42 3.42
CA GLU A 219 -24.14 11.05 2.28
C GLU A 219 -23.12 11.68 1.31
N GLY A 220 -22.08 12.33 1.83
CA GLY A 220 -20.96 12.84 1.03
C GLY A 220 -20.22 11.76 0.26
N ILE A 221 -19.85 10.65 0.93
CA ILE A 221 -19.18 9.50 0.32
C ILE A 221 -20.05 8.88 -0.77
N THR A 222 -21.34 8.67 -0.50
CA THR A 222 -22.27 8.09 -1.48
C THR A 222 -22.37 8.96 -2.73
N ARG A 223 -22.58 10.28 -2.56
CA ARG A 223 -22.65 11.21 -3.70
C ARG A 223 -21.35 11.27 -4.48
N ALA A 224 -20.21 11.37 -3.81
CA ALA A 224 -18.90 11.42 -4.47
C ALA A 224 -18.59 10.13 -5.22
N ALA A 225 -18.93 8.97 -4.65
CA ALA A 225 -18.76 7.67 -5.29
C ALA A 225 -19.66 7.54 -6.53
N GLU A 226 -20.92 7.97 -6.45
CA GLU A 226 -21.85 7.99 -7.59
C GLU A 226 -21.37 8.90 -8.73
N GLN A 227 -20.79 10.07 -8.40
CA GLN A 227 -20.20 10.98 -9.39
C GLN A 227 -18.91 10.41 -10.02
N ALA A 228 -18.05 9.80 -9.21
CA ALA A 228 -16.81 9.18 -9.69
C ALA A 228 -17.06 7.99 -10.61
N ARG A 229 -18.22 7.31 -10.47
CA ARG A 229 -18.67 6.26 -11.38
C ARG A 229 -18.69 6.74 -12.85
N GLU A 230 -19.13 7.96 -13.10
CA GLU A 230 -19.16 8.53 -14.46
C GLU A 230 -17.74 8.80 -15.01
N VAL A 231 -16.78 9.06 -14.13
CA VAL A 231 -15.37 9.33 -14.49
C VAL A 231 -14.59 8.04 -14.73
N LEU A 232 -14.73 7.03 -13.86
CA LEU A 232 -14.05 5.74 -13.96
C LEU A 232 -14.46 4.94 -15.20
N TYR A 233 -15.71 5.08 -15.66
CA TYR A 233 -16.20 4.43 -16.89
C TYR A 233 -15.88 5.20 -18.17
N THR A 234 -15.09 6.29 -18.12
CA THR A 234 -14.50 6.90 -19.32
C THR A 234 -13.32 6.03 -19.78
N ARG A 235 -13.67 4.94 -20.46
CA ARG A 235 -12.83 3.86 -20.96
C ARG A 235 -11.47 4.34 -21.50
N ALA A 236 -10.39 3.74 -20.99
CA ALA A 236 -9.14 3.63 -21.75
C ALA A 236 -9.43 2.82 -23.01
N GLU A 237 -9.45 3.48 -24.18
CA GLU A 237 -9.54 2.79 -25.46
C GLU A 237 -8.47 1.70 -25.49
N PRO A 238 -8.82 0.44 -25.82
CA PRO A 238 -7.80 -0.56 -26.08
C PRO A 238 -6.94 -0.02 -27.23
N ALA A 239 -5.65 0.19 -26.95
CA ALA A 239 -4.67 0.62 -27.93
C ALA A 239 -4.88 -0.20 -29.21
N ALA A 240 -5.34 0.48 -30.25
CA ALA A 240 -5.77 -0.11 -31.49
C ALA A 240 -4.72 -1.13 -31.95
N ALA A 241 -5.18 -2.37 -32.10
CA ALA A 241 -4.40 -3.45 -32.66
C ALA A 241 -3.67 -2.93 -33.90
N ALA A 242 -2.34 -2.86 -33.82
CA ALA A 242 -1.49 -2.56 -34.94
C ALA A 242 -1.85 -3.56 -36.05
N THR A 243 -2.63 -3.07 -37.00
CA THR A 243 -3.01 -3.80 -38.20
C THR A 243 -1.72 -3.98 -38.99
N THR A 244 -1.12 -5.15 -38.85
CA THR A 244 -0.11 -5.64 -39.78
C THR A 244 -0.80 -5.84 -41.12
N ALA A 245 -0.66 -4.83 -41.98
CA ALA A 245 -1.06 -4.94 -43.38
C ALA A 245 -0.29 -6.10 -44.04
N PRO A 246 -0.94 -6.92 -44.89
CA PRO A 246 -0.23 -7.94 -45.64
C PRO A 246 0.56 -7.25 -46.75
N THR A 247 1.87 -7.44 -46.77
CA THR A 247 2.70 -7.15 -47.94
C THR A 247 2.20 -8.00 -49.10
N ALA A 248 1.48 -7.35 -50.01
CA ALA A 248 1.09 -7.91 -51.30
C ALA A 248 2.35 -8.19 -52.12
N GLY A 249 2.50 -9.44 -52.55
CA GLY A 249 3.37 -9.80 -53.65
C GLY A 249 2.78 -9.33 -54.98
N ARG A 250 3.67 -8.88 -55.87
CA ARG A 250 3.58 -8.67 -57.33
C ARG A 250 4.94 -8.06 -57.72
N ASP A 251 5.69 -8.48 -58.72
CA ASP A 251 5.68 -9.57 -59.69
C ASP A 251 7.16 -9.82 -60.04
#